data_AF-A0A9Q4PUV3-F1
#
_entry.id   AF-A0A9Q4PUV3-F1
#
_cell.length_a   1.000
_cell.length_b   1.000
_cell.length_c   1.000
_cell.angle_alpha   90.00
_cell.angle_beta   90.00
_cell.angle_gamma   90.00
#
_symmetry.space_group_name_H-M   'P 1'
#
loop_
_entity.id
_entity.type
_entity.pdbx_description
1 polymer ?
#
loop_
_entity_poly.entity_id
_entity_poly.type
_entity_poly.pdbx_seq_one_letter_code
_entity_poly.pdbx_strand_id
1 'polypeptide(L)'
;GGNEDNKYIFSGGQKTVIDSGGNDTIKFTQDGNGLNFSTNGTDLTLNVYNHENDTITVKNFFTNPSNIIENFELKNGYTITSEQIYQSFGKEYPSNNLEAFGLSNANINKIVENLNSYSDDLGANLNYVSNAKNNFDIMQIYSN
;
A
#
# COMPACT_ATOMS: atom_id res chain seq x y z
N GLY A 1 -1.12 -4.69 11.63
CA GLY A 1 0.17 -4.29 12.18
C GLY A 1 0.09 -2.91 12.73
N GLY A 2 1.25 -2.25 12.69
CA GLY A 2 1.37 -0.82 12.94
C GLY A 2 1.21 -0.03 11.65
N ASN A 3 1.97 1.06 11.50
CA ASN A 3 2.06 1.84 10.26
C ASN A 3 3.29 1.45 9.41
N GLU A 4 3.96 0.36 9.79
CA GLU A 4 5.22 -0.10 9.20
C GLU A 4 4.94 -1.28 8.28
N ASP A 5 5.77 -1.49 7.27
CA ASP A 5 5.70 -2.67 6.41
C ASP A 5 5.90 -3.95 7.23
N ASN A 6 4.88 -4.80 7.26
CA ASN A 6 4.83 -6.02 8.05
C ASN A 6 4.67 -7.25 7.15
N LYS A 7 5.33 -8.35 7.53
CA LYS A 7 5.17 -9.66 6.90
C LYS A 7 4.64 -10.68 7.90
N TYR A 8 3.39 -11.08 7.72
CA TYR A 8 2.75 -12.10 8.55
C TYR A 8 2.89 -13.47 7.90
N ILE A 9 3.35 -14.46 8.66
CA ILE A 9 3.36 -15.86 8.20
C ILE A 9 2.11 -16.55 8.75
N PHE A 10 1.28 -17.08 7.85
CA PHE A 10 0.07 -17.81 8.20
C PHE A 10 0.21 -19.29 7.89
N SER A 11 0.04 -20.12 8.92
CA SER A 11 0.19 -21.58 8.86
C SER A 11 -1.09 -22.36 9.14
N GLY A 12 -2.21 -21.68 9.39
CA GLY A 12 -3.53 -22.30 9.57
C GLY A 12 -4.32 -21.80 10.78
N GLY A 13 -5.50 -22.41 10.93
CA GLY A 13 -6.53 -22.02 11.89
C GLY A 13 -7.23 -20.71 11.53
N GLN A 14 -8.13 -20.28 12.41
CA GLN A 14 -8.87 -19.02 12.23
C GLN A 14 -8.09 -17.88 12.88
N LYS A 15 -7.78 -16.83 12.11
CA LYS A 15 -7.02 -15.65 12.55
C LYS A 15 -7.72 -14.37 12.14
N THR A 16 -7.47 -13.32 12.91
CA THR A 16 -7.92 -11.96 12.61
C THR A 16 -6.70 -11.05 12.53
N VAL A 17 -6.66 -10.19 11.52
CA VAL A 17 -5.63 -9.16 11.34
C VAL A 17 -6.31 -7.80 11.39
N ILE A 18 -5.71 -6.87 12.12
CA ILE A 18 -6.05 -5.46 12.14
C ILE A 18 -4.79 -4.73 11.72
N ASP A 19 -4.91 -3.85 10.72
CA ASP A 19 -3.81 -3.04 10.24
C ASP A 19 -4.03 -1.53 10.42
N SER A 20 -2.94 -0.76 10.36
CA SER A 20 -2.96 0.70 10.47
C SER A 20 -2.19 1.42 9.36
N GLY A 21 -1.55 0.69 8.43
CA GLY A 21 -0.89 1.21 7.24
C GLY A 21 0.49 0.58 7.01
N GLY A 22 1.11 0.93 5.89
CA GLY A 22 2.35 0.32 5.41
C GLY A 22 2.12 -0.38 4.08
N ASN A 23 3.11 -1.14 3.62
CA ASN A 23 2.98 -2.08 2.52
C ASN A 23 3.12 -3.51 3.06
N ASP A 24 2.01 -4.03 3.55
CA ASP A 24 1.93 -5.27 4.29
C ASP A 24 1.80 -6.50 3.38
N THR A 25 2.27 -7.63 3.88
CA THR A 25 2.17 -8.93 3.22
C THR A 25 1.72 -10.02 4.18
N ILE A 26 0.68 -10.78 3.79
CA ILE A 26 0.38 -12.07 4.40
C ILE A 26 0.94 -13.17 3.51
N LYS A 27 1.82 -14.00 4.05
CA LYS A 27 2.39 -15.18 3.39
C LYS A 27 1.76 -16.46 3.92
N PHE A 28 1.11 -17.19 3.02
CA PHE A 28 0.52 -18.50 3.29
C PHE A 28 1.58 -19.60 3.18
N THR A 29 1.57 -20.54 4.12
CA THR A 29 2.44 -21.72 4.07
C THR A 29 1.71 -23.00 3.62
N GLN A 30 0.38 -22.93 3.50
CA GLN A 30 -0.44 -24.01 2.98
C GLN A 30 -0.21 -24.23 1.48
N ASP A 31 -0.41 -25.47 1.03
CA ASP A 31 -0.36 -25.81 -0.39
C ASP A 31 -1.62 -25.31 -1.11
N GLY A 32 -1.44 -24.72 -2.29
CA GLY A 32 -2.53 -24.21 -3.10
C GLY A 32 -2.05 -23.17 -4.11
N ASN A 33 -2.89 -22.89 -5.10
CA ASN A 33 -2.58 -22.01 -6.22
C ASN A 33 -3.55 -20.82 -6.36
N GLY A 34 -4.42 -20.63 -5.37
CA GLY A 34 -5.37 -19.53 -5.35
C GLY A 34 -6.00 -19.33 -3.97
N LEU A 35 -6.78 -18.26 -3.87
CA LEU A 35 -7.49 -17.85 -2.66
C LEU A 35 -9.00 -17.89 -2.92
N ASN A 36 -9.73 -18.46 -1.98
CA ASN A 36 -11.13 -18.14 -1.78
C ASN A 36 -11.20 -16.87 -0.94
N PHE A 37 -12.05 -15.92 -1.33
CA PHE A 37 -12.27 -14.71 -0.53
C PHE A 37 -13.72 -14.24 -0.62
N SER A 38 -14.17 -13.60 0.45
CA SER A 38 -15.51 -13.08 0.62
C SER A 38 -15.49 -11.82 1.48
N THR A 39 -16.60 -11.08 1.47
CA THR A 39 -16.75 -9.88 2.29
C THR A 39 -18.13 -9.84 2.93
N ASN A 40 -18.20 -9.27 4.13
CA ASN A 40 -19.45 -8.87 4.79
C ASN A 40 -19.83 -7.40 4.51
N GLY A 41 -19.11 -6.73 3.60
CA GLY A 41 -19.24 -5.30 3.29
C GLY A 41 -18.15 -4.44 3.92
N THR A 42 -17.58 -4.87 5.05
CA THR A 42 -16.56 -4.13 5.83
C THR A 42 -15.23 -4.87 5.85
N ASP A 43 -15.27 -6.15 6.21
CA ASP A 43 -14.11 -7.01 6.37
C ASP A 43 -13.87 -7.85 5.12
N LEU A 44 -12.62 -8.28 4.94
CA LEU A 44 -12.23 -9.32 3.99
C LEU A 44 -11.98 -10.61 4.75
N THR A 45 -12.59 -11.71 4.33
CA THR A 45 -12.26 -13.06 4.82
C THR A 45 -11.71 -13.89 3.66
N LEU A 46 -10.58 -14.55 3.88
CA LEU A 46 -9.89 -15.33 2.86
C LEU A 46 -9.29 -16.64 3.40
N ASN A 47 -9.13 -17.61 2.50
CA ASN A 47 -8.41 -18.86 2.73
C ASN A 47 -7.77 -19.37 1.43
N VAL A 48 -6.75 -20.22 1.54
CA VAL A 48 -6.19 -20.93 0.38
C VAL A 48 -7.21 -21.96 -0.13
N TYR A 49 -7.27 -22.21 -1.44
CA TYR A 49 -8.12 -23.27 -2.01
C TYR A 49 -7.88 -24.63 -1.33
N ASN A 50 -8.95 -25.35 -1.00
CA ASN A 50 -8.96 -26.62 -0.25
C ASN A 50 -8.51 -26.51 1.22
N HIS A 51 -8.46 -25.28 1.76
CA HIS A 51 -8.14 -24.99 3.16
C HIS A 51 -9.24 -24.14 3.83
N GLU A 52 -10.51 -24.48 3.62
CA GLU A 52 -11.68 -23.68 4.03
C GLU A 52 -11.82 -23.47 5.55
N ASN A 53 -11.16 -24.32 6.36
CA ASN A 53 -11.13 -24.18 7.82
C ASN A 53 -9.99 -23.27 8.32
N ASP A 54 -9.06 -22.87 7.45
CA ASP A 54 -7.90 -22.03 7.75
C ASP A 54 -8.14 -20.62 7.21
N THR A 55 -8.91 -19.82 7.95
CA THR A 55 -9.35 -18.50 7.48
C THR A 55 -8.57 -17.36 8.13
N ILE A 56 -8.31 -16.32 7.35
CA ILE A 56 -7.90 -15.01 7.87
C ILE A 56 -9.02 -14.01 7.61
N THR A 57 -9.38 -13.24 8.63
CA THR A 57 -10.24 -12.06 8.50
C THR A 57 -9.41 -10.79 8.68
N VAL A 58 -9.35 -9.94 7.67
CA VAL A 58 -8.74 -8.61 7.74
C VAL A 58 -9.84 -7.59 8.05
N LYS A 59 -9.74 -6.95 9.21
CA LYS A 59 -10.77 -6.04 9.72
C LYS A 59 -10.76 -4.69 9.00
N ASN A 60 -11.94 -4.19 8.67
CA ASN A 60 -12.17 -2.88 8.03
C ASN A 60 -11.48 -2.70 6.66
N PHE A 61 -11.10 -3.82 6.01
CA PHE A 61 -10.35 -3.84 4.75
C PHE A 61 -11.00 -3.01 3.64
N PHE A 62 -12.34 -2.96 3.58
CA PHE A 62 -13.08 -2.24 2.53
C PHE A 62 -13.55 -0.83 2.94
N THR A 63 -13.31 -0.42 4.18
CA THR A 63 -13.87 0.84 4.73
C THR A 63 -12.81 1.78 5.27
N ASN A 64 -11.59 1.31 5.52
CA ASN A 64 -10.47 2.15 5.91
C ASN A 64 -9.23 1.81 5.06
N PRO A 65 -8.72 2.74 4.23
CA PRO A 65 -7.51 2.50 3.44
C PRO A 65 -6.30 2.10 4.27
N SER A 66 -6.17 2.61 5.50
CA SER A 66 -5.11 2.24 6.44
C SER A 66 -5.23 0.81 7.00
N ASN A 67 -6.32 0.10 6.73
CA ASN A 67 -6.53 -1.28 7.20
C ASN A 67 -6.29 -2.32 6.10
N ILE A 68 -5.84 -1.90 4.92
CA ILE A 68 -5.57 -2.77 3.80
C ILE A 68 -4.24 -3.51 4.04
N ILE A 69 -4.21 -4.78 3.68
CA ILE A 69 -2.97 -5.55 3.53
C ILE A 69 -2.69 -5.60 2.03
N GLU A 70 -1.58 -5.08 1.53
CA GLU A 70 -1.39 -4.86 0.10
C GLU A 70 -1.21 -6.19 -0.67
N ASN A 71 -0.58 -7.18 -0.05
CA ASN A 71 -0.11 -8.39 -0.72
C ASN A 71 -0.52 -9.68 0.01
N PHE A 72 -0.99 -10.66 -0.76
CA PHE A 72 -1.26 -12.01 -0.31
C PHE A 72 -0.40 -13.00 -1.10
N GLU A 73 0.70 -13.45 -0.50
CA GLU A 73 1.71 -14.33 -1.10
C GLU A 73 1.38 -15.80 -0.81
N LEU A 74 1.12 -16.59 -1.84
CA LEU A 74 0.96 -18.04 -1.74
C LEU A 74 2.31 -18.73 -1.54
N LYS A 75 2.29 -19.98 -1.04
CA LYS A 75 3.50 -20.79 -0.80
C LYS A 75 4.40 -20.92 -2.02
N ASN A 76 3.82 -20.96 -3.22
CA ASN A 76 4.54 -21.05 -4.49
C ASN A 76 5.16 -19.72 -4.96
N GLY A 77 5.02 -18.64 -4.19
CA GLY A 77 5.52 -17.31 -4.49
C GLY A 77 4.60 -16.46 -5.39
N TYR A 78 3.46 -17.00 -5.82
CA TYR A 78 2.46 -16.20 -6.53
C TYR A 78 1.79 -15.22 -5.56
N THR A 79 1.70 -13.95 -5.96
CA THR A 79 1.11 -12.89 -5.14
C THR A 79 -0.19 -12.40 -5.76
N ILE A 80 -1.22 -12.31 -4.94
CA ILE A 80 -2.48 -11.65 -5.26
C ILE A 80 -2.47 -10.31 -4.53
N THR A 81 -2.71 -9.21 -5.26
CA THR A 81 -2.74 -7.87 -4.66
C THR A 81 -4.13 -7.51 -4.18
N SER A 82 -4.19 -6.61 -3.21
CA SER A 82 -5.46 -6.05 -2.77
C SER A 82 -6.23 -5.34 -3.87
N GLU A 83 -5.54 -4.68 -4.81
CA GLU A 83 -6.19 -4.08 -5.98
C GLU A 83 -6.97 -5.12 -6.79
N GLN A 84 -6.39 -6.30 -7.04
CA GLN A 84 -7.08 -7.40 -7.73
C GLN A 84 -8.31 -7.88 -6.94
N ILE A 85 -8.19 -7.98 -5.61
CA ILE A 85 -9.32 -8.34 -4.75
C ILE A 85 -10.42 -7.29 -4.84
N TYR A 86 -10.09 -6.00 -4.74
CA TYR A 86 -11.05 -4.91 -4.91
C TYR A 86 -11.79 -4.97 -6.25
N GLN A 87 -11.04 -5.13 -7.36
CA GLN A 87 -11.60 -5.26 -8.69
C GLN A 87 -12.52 -6.48 -8.83
N SER A 88 -12.19 -7.61 -8.19
CA SER A 88 -13.04 -8.81 -8.20
C SER A 88 -14.41 -8.59 -7.53
N PHE A 89 -14.50 -7.63 -6.61
CA PHE A 89 -15.75 -7.19 -5.98
C PHE A 89 -16.40 -5.99 -6.70
N GLY A 90 -15.85 -5.54 -7.84
CA GLY A 90 -16.31 -4.35 -8.56
C GLY A 90 -16.12 -3.06 -7.77
N LYS A 91 -15.14 -3.01 -6.86
CA LYS A 91 -14.81 -1.85 -6.04
C LYS A 91 -13.56 -1.14 -6.58
N GLU A 92 -13.54 0.17 -6.44
CA GLU A 92 -12.34 0.97 -6.70
C GLU A 92 -11.33 0.77 -5.56
N TYR A 93 -10.08 0.49 -5.92
CA TYR A 93 -8.99 0.39 -4.95
C TYR A 93 -8.62 1.79 -4.43
N PRO A 94 -8.50 2.00 -3.10
CA PRO A 94 -8.08 3.29 -2.57
C PRO A 94 -6.70 3.65 -3.09
N SER A 95 -6.65 4.67 -3.95
CA SER A 95 -5.40 5.24 -4.43
C SER A 95 -5.18 6.57 -3.73
N ASN A 96 -3.92 6.88 -3.43
CA ASN A 96 -3.50 8.21 -3.01
C ASN A 96 -3.52 9.15 -4.23
N ASN A 97 -4.69 9.31 -4.84
CA ASN A 97 -4.84 10.11 -6.02
C ASN A 97 -4.94 11.59 -5.62
N LEU A 98 -3.82 12.31 -5.71
CA LEU A 98 -3.82 13.77 -5.55
C LEU A 98 -4.77 14.47 -6.54
N GLU A 99 -5.12 13.84 -7.67
CA GLU A 99 -6.11 14.38 -8.60
C GLU A 99 -7.53 14.38 -8.02
N ALA A 100 -7.83 13.50 -7.04
CA ALA A 100 -9.10 13.56 -6.30
C ALA A 100 -9.22 14.84 -5.45
N PHE A 101 -8.09 15.47 -5.11
CA PHE A 101 -8.02 16.80 -4.48
C PHE A 101 -7.87 17.94 -5.50
N GLY A 102 -8.00 17.67 -6.80
CA GLY A 102 -7.82 18.66 -7.87
C GLY A 102 -6.37 19.12 -8.07
N LEU A 103 -5.41 18.45 -7.43
CA LEU A 103 -3.98 18.76 -7.57
C LEU A 103 -3.39 17.87 -8.66
N SER A 104 -3.56 18.30 -9.92
CA SER A 104 -2.82 17.69 -11.03
C SER A 104 -1.32 17.92 -10.87
N ASN A 105 -0.51 17.05 -11.49
CA ASN A 105 0.94 17.23 -11.55
C ASN A 105 1.33 18.61 -12.13
N ALA A 106 0.53 19.16 -13.04
CA ALA A 106 0.74 20.49 -13.58
C ALA A 106 0.53 21.61 -12.54
N ASN A 107 -0.47 21.46 -11.66
CA ASN A 107 -0.71 22.39 -10.57
C ASN A 107 0.41 22.33 -9.53
N ILE A 108 0.92 21.13 -9.23
CA ILE A 108 2.06 20.94 -8.31
C ILE A 108 3.32 21.61 -8.86
N ASN A 109 3.63 21.40 -10.15
CA ASN A 109 4.79 22.05 -10.79
C ASN A 109 4.70 23.58 -10.72
N LYS A 110 3.52 24.16 -10.96
CA LYS A 110 3.31 25.62 -10.85
C LYS A 110 3.50 26.13 -9.42
N ILE A 111 3.04 25.39 -8.41
CA ILE A 111 3.24 25.75 -7.00
C ILE A 111 4.73 25.77 -6.68
N VAL A 112 5.48 24.76 -7.13
CA VAL A 112 6.94 24.68 -6.95
C VAL A 112 7.66 25.84 -7.67
N GLU A 113 7.30 26.13 -8.92
CA GLU A 113 7.85 27.27 -9.67
C GLU A 113 7.61 28.61 -8.95
N ASN A 114 6.40 28.83 -8.45
CA ASN A 114 6.05 30.06 -7.72
C ASN A 114 6.84 30.19 -6.41
N LEU A 115 7.04 29.10 -5.68
CA LEU A 115 7.83 29.11 -4.44
C LEU A 115 9.32 29.41 -4.70
N ASN A 116 9.88 28.83 -5.77
CA ASN A 116 11.26 29.11 -6.17
C ASN A 116 11.41 30.58 -6.59
N SER A 117 10.49 31.10 -7.39
CA SER A 117 10.49 32.52 -7.80
C SER A 117 10.36 33.48 -6.61
N TYR A 118 9.61 33.10 -5.58
CA TYR A 118 9.46 33.91 -4.36
C TYR A 118 10.72 33.87 -3.48
N SER A 119 11.43 32.73 -3.46
CA SER A 119 12.72 32.60 -2.76
C SER A 119 13.80 33.49 -3.39
N ASP A 120 13.82 33.58 -4.71
CA ASP A 120 14.77 34.39 -5.47
C ASP A 120 14.57 35.90 -5.23
N ASP A 121 13.31 36.36 -5.16
CA ASP A 121 12.95 37.78 -4.92
C ASP A 121 13.34 38.26 -3.50
N LEU A 122 13.34 37.34 -2.52
CA LEU A 122 13.77 37.62 -1.15
C LEU A 122 15.29 37.51 -0.93
N GLY A 123 16.06 37.09 -1.95
CA GLY A 123 17.51 36.86 -1.83
C GLY A 123 17.86 35.72 -0.86
N ALA A 124 16.90 34.87 -0.51
CA ALA A 124 17.11 33.70 0.32
C ALA A 124 17.55 32.54 -0.60
N ASN A 125 18.84 32.22 -0.60
CA ASN A 125 19.38 31.08 -1.33
C ASN A 125 18.97 29.77 -0.62
N LEU A 126 17.79 29.24 -0.98
CA LEU A 126 17.40 27.89 -0.64
C LEU A 126 18.05 26.90 -1.61
N ASN A 127 19.36 26.69 -1.46
CA ASN A 127 20.04 25.53 -2.02
C ASN A 127 19.54 24.26 -1.29
N TYR A 128 18.34 23.77 -1.62
CA TYR A 128 17.97 22.38 -1.36
C TYR A 128 17.02 21.80 -2.41
N VAL A 129 17.68 21.21 -3.42
CA VAL A 129 17.33 19.98 -4.15
C VAL A 129 16.10 20.01 -5.07
N SER A 130 16.37 20.46 -6.29
CA SER A 130 15.77 19.92 -7.52
C SER A 130 16.06 18.42 -7.65
N ASN A 131 15.22 17.55 -7.07
CA ASN A 131 14.97 16.17 -7.53
C ASN A 131 13.97 15.44 -6.62
N ALA A 132 12.73 15.89 -6.57
CA ALA A 132 11.63 15.09 -6.03
C ALA A 132 11.09 14.06 -7.04
N LYS A 133 11.88 13.69 -8.07
CA LYS A 133 11.38 12.82 -9.14
C LYS A 133 11.61 11.33 -8.96
N ASN A 134 12.68 10.81 -8.36
CA ASN A 134 12.88 9.35 -8.18
C ASN A 134 14.23 9.06 -7.46
N ASN A 135 14.31 8.88 -6.13
CA ASN A 135 15.30 7.96 -5.54
C ASN A 135 15.19 7.83 -4.01
N PHE A 136 14.96 6.61 -3.55
CA PHE A 136 15.10 6.17 -2.16
C PHE A 136 16.58 5.93 -1.74
N ASP A 137 17.57 6.11 -2.64
CA ASP A 137 18.90 5.47 -2.49
C ASP A 137 20.14 6.39 -2.44
N ILE A 138 20.04 7.72 -2.25
CA ILE A 138 21.25 8.57 -2.19
C ILE A 138 21.46 9.15 -0.78
N MET A 139 21.60 8.24 0.19
CA MET A 139 22.62 8.40 1.23
C MET A 139 23.88 7.66 0.77
N GLN A 140 25.04 8.30 0.97
CA GLN A 140 26.41 7.88 0.65
C GLN A 140 26.93 8.36 -0.71
N ILE A 141 27.80 9.37 -0.68
CA ILE A 141 29.23 9.26 -1.02
C ILE A 141 29.91 10.58 -0.58
N TYR A 142 30.93 10.46 0.28
CA TYR A 142 31.89 11.52 0.61
C TYR A 142 32.86 11.77 -0.56
N SER A 143 33.34 13.02 -0.71
CA SER A 143 34.72 13.46 -1.08
C SER A 143 34.65 14.97 -1.43
N ASN A 144 35.53 15.90 -1.03
CA ASN A 144 36.87 15.86 -0.41
C ASN A 144 36.91 16.60 0.93
#